data_AF-A0A8U1BPB5-F1
#
_entry.id   AF-A0A8U1BPB5-F1
#
_cell.length_a   1.000
_cell.length_b   1.000
_cell.length_c   1.000
_cell.angle_alpha   90.00
_cell.angle_beta   90.00
_cell.angle_gamma   90.00
#
_symmetry.space_group_name_H-M   'P 1'
#
loop_
_entity.id
_entity.type
_entity.pdbx_description
1 polymer ?
#
loop_
_entity_poly.entity_id
_entity_poly.type
_entity_poly.pdbx_seq_one_letter_code
_entity_poly.pdbx_strand_id
1 'polypeptide(L)'
;MGCGVVSSGSSLYFSKAGLRQLVSYDLDTEWAEFVQFYLRVGGDCVQCNIADSREEGVLLQYSNDGGISWGLIAEMYFTDFTKPRFVHYELPQASKTPCTRFRWWQPLHSGDGYDQWAIDDVIILSEREKHIIPMANPTMPQNFYEKPAFDYPLNQMSVWLMLGNEGMEKERNSSFCAPTPSAMVFGRSDGDRVAVTRDLVLRPGYTLQFKLNIGCESQFSASAPVLLQYSHDAGRTWALVKEGCYLGSSGAGGCEGSVRELREPTVYATGDYESWTRVTIVIPRNVAAR
;
A
#
# COMPACT_ATOMS: atom_id res chain seq x y z
N MET A 1 -2.52 -20.59 13.02
CA MET A 1 -2.68 -20.60 11.55
C MET A 1 -3.99 -19.88 11.25
N GLY A 2 -3.96 -18.88 10.38
CA GLY A 2 -5.12 -18.03 10.06
C GLY A 2 -5.27 -17.85 8.56
N CYS A 3 -6.05 -16.85 8.16
CA CYS A 3 -6.39 -16.52 6.76
C CYS A 3 -5.23 -15.97 5.91
N GLY A 4 -4.00 -16.43 6.10
CA GLY A 4 -2.82 -15.95 5.34
C GLY A 4 -2.51 -14.46 5.55
N VAL A 5 -1.64 -13.93 4.69
CA VAL A 5 -1.26 -12.50 4.69
C VAL A 5 -2.31 -11.70 3.93
N VAL A 6 -2.65 -10.51 4.43
CA VAL A 6 -3.63 -9.60 3.81
C VAL A 6 -2.93 -8.61 2.88
N SER A 7 -1.98 -7.84 3.41
CA SER A 7 -1.14 -6.93 2.62
C SER A 7 0.32 -7.37 2.69
N SER A 8 0.92 -7.29 3.88
CA SER A 8 2.30 -7.73 4.11
C SER A 8 2.57 -7.95 5.60
N GLY A 9 3.40 -8.93 5.96
CA GLY A 9 3.74 -9.17 7.36
C GLY A 9 2.53 -9.58 8.23
N SER A 10 2.29 -8.84 9.33
CA SER A 10 1.27 -9.17 10.33
C SER A 10 0.00 -8.34 10.13
N SER A 11 -1.17 -8.98 10.11
CA SER A 11 -2.48 -8.32 10.02
C SER A 11 -3.29 -8.46 11.31
N LEU A 12 -4.31 -7.61 11.48
CA LEU A 12 -5.28 -7.78 12.55
C LEU A 12 -6.33 -8.81 12.16
N TYR A 13 -6.41 -9.92 12.90
CA TYR A 13 -7.21 -11.08 12.55
C TYR A 13 -8.35 -11.35 13.54
N PHE A 14 -9.57 -11.46 13.02
CA PHE A 14 -10.79 -11.75 13.76
C PHE A 14 -11.27 -13.15 13.47
N SER A 15 -11.05 -14.07 14.42
CA SER A 15 -11.53 -15.45 14.32
C SER A 15 -12.27 -15.96 15.54
N LYS A 16 -12.25 -15.21 16.64
CA LYS A 16 -12.81 -15.67 17.92
C LYS A 16 -14.31 -15.41 18.01
N ALA A 17 -15.02 -16.18 18.82
CA ALA A 17 -16.41 -15.87 19.16
C ALA A 17 -16.53 -14.54 19.95
N GLY A 18 -17.72 -13.93 19.90
CA GLY A 18 -18.04 -12.71 20.64
C GLY A 18 -18.03 -11.47 19.77
N LEU A 19 -17.84 -10.29 20.37
CA LEU A 19 -17.90 -9.04 19.61
C LEU A 19 -16.65 -8.86 18.74
N ARG A 20 -16.83 -8.92 17.42
CA ARG A 20 -15.78 -8.66 16.43
C ARG A 20 -15.88 -7.23 15.91
N GLN A 21 -15.17 -6.33 16.58
CA GLN A 21 -15.06 -4.94 16.14
C GLN A 21 -13.65 -4.39 16.31
N LEU A 22 -13.24 -3.51 15.40
CA LEU A 22 -12.10 -2.61 15.50
C LEU A 22 -12.64 -1.19 15.63
N VAL A 23 -12.25 -0.46 16.67
CA VAL A 23 -12.70 0.92 16.91
C VAL A 23 -11.49 1.82 17.07
N SER A 24 -11.42 2.92 16.33
CA SER A 24 -10.37 3.93 16.50
C SER A 24 -10.61 4.78 17.75
N TYR A 25 -9.58 5.51 18.18
CA TYR A 25 -9.78 6.66 19.04
C TYR A 25 -10.59 7.75 18.32
N ASP A 26 -11.05 8.75 19.07
CA ASP A 26 -11.59 9.96 18.47
C ASP A 26 -10.46 10.70 17.76
N LEU A 27 -10.65 10.93 16.47
CA LEU A 27 -9.73 11.63 15.59
C LEU A 27 -10.37 12.94 15.17
N ASP A 28 -9.54 13.97 15.04
CA ASP A 28 -9.95 15.15 14.30
C ASP A 28 -9.87 14.84 12.80
N THR A 29 -11.01 14.96 12.14
CA THR A 29 -11.23 14.54 10.75
C THR A 29 -11.74 15.69 9.89
N GLU A 30 -11.71 16.93 10.39
CA GLU A 30 -12.13 18.11 9.62
C GLU A 30 -11.37 18.22 8.29
N TRP A 31 -10.10 17.82 8.31
CA TRP A 31 -9.22 17.86 7.15
C TRP A 31 -9.20 16.54 6.38
N ALA A 32 -9.63 15.42 6.98
CA ALA A 32 -9.55 14.11 6.38
C ALA A 32 -10.52 14.00 5.19
N GLU A 33 -10.04 13.41 4.10
CA GLU A 33 -10.80 13.25 2.86
C GLU A 33 -11.11 11.79 2.55
N PHE A 34 -10.26 10.85 2.98
CA PHE A 34 -10.44 9.44 2.68
C PHE A 34 -10.01 8.52 3.82
N VAL A 35 -10.51 7.28 3.72
CA VAL A 35 -10.06 6.13 4.49
C VAL A 35 -9.69 5.01 3.53
N GLN A 36 -8.55 4.38 3.76
CA GLN A 36 -8.07 3.24 2.97
C GLN A 36 -7.49 2.14 3.86
N PHE A 37 -7.58 0.89 3.38
CA PHE A 37 -7.10 -0.29 4.07
C PHE A 37 -7.12 -1.49 3.13
N TYR A 38 -6.46 -2.58 3.51
CA TYR A 38 -6.67 -3.89 2.89
C TYR A 38 -7.62 -4.72 3.75
N LEU A 39 -8.56 -5.40 3.11
CA LEU A 39 -9.51 -6.28 3.78
C LEU A 39 -9.54 -7.65 3.11
N ARG A 40 -9.68 -8.67 3.94
CA ARG A 40 -10.03 -10.02 3.55
C ARG A 40 -11.15 -10.55 4.44
N VAL A 41 -12.21 -11.09 3.85
CA VAL A 41 -13.33 -11.74 4.54
C VAL A 41 -13.42 -13.18 4.02
N GLY A 42 -13.08 -14.13 4.89
CA GLY A 42 -12.98 -15.54 4.55
C GLY A 42 -11.80 -15.85 3.63
N GLY A 43 -11.76 -17.10 3.14
CA GLY A 43 -10.69 -17.53 2.26
C GLY A 43 -10.88 -18.91 1.67
N ASP A 44 -10.06 -19.23 0.68
CA ASP A 44 -10.13 -20.51 -0.03
C ASP A 44 -9.45 -21.66 0.73
N CYS A 45 -8.93 -21.43 1.94
CA CYS A 45 -8.23 -22.46 2.72
C CYS A 45 -9.11 -23.02 3.84
N VAL A 46 -8.88 -24.30 4.18
CA VAL A 46 -9.65 -25.03 5.22
C VAL A 46 -9.60 -24.34 6.60
N GLN A 47 -8.60 -23.49 6.82
CA GLN A 47 -8.38 -22.76 8.07
C GLN A 47 -8.98 -21.35 8.08
N CYS A 48 -9.54 -20.93 6.94
CA CYS A 48 -10.12 -19.61 6.72
C CYS A 48 -11.55 -19.77 6.18
N ASN A 49 -12.51 -19.96 7.06
CA ASN A 49 -13.89 -20.21 6.65
C ASN A 49 -14.52 -18.95 6.00
N ILE A 50 -15.27 -19.18 4.92
CA ILE A 50 -15.96 -18.13 4.14
C ILE A 50 -17.33 -17.88 4.78
N ALA A 51 -17.70 -16.61 4.90
CA ALA A 51 -19.04 -16.20 5.28
C ALA A 51 -20.09 -16.67 4.26
N ASP A 52 -21.27 -17.05 4.72
CA ASP A 52 -22.34 -17.60 3.90
C ASP A 52 -23.61 -16.74 3.87
N SER A 53 -23.63 -15.68 4.68
CA SER A 53 -24.73 -14.72 4.78
C SER A 53 -24.28 -13.26 4.63
N ARG A 54 -25.21 -12.39 4.26
CA ARG A 54 -24.95 -10.95 4.10
C ARG A 54 -24.60 -10.30 5.45
N GLU A 55 -25.25 -10.75 6.51
CA GLU A 55 -25.10 -10.25 7.87
C GLU A 55 -23.72 -10.57 8.48
N GLU A 56 -22.96 -11.49 7.87
CA GLU A 56 -21.58 -11.83 8.23
C GLU A 56 -20.53 -10.97 7.51
N GLY A 57 -20.97 -10.02 6.67
CA GLY A 57 -20.11 -9.00 6.10
C GLY A 57 -19.53 -8.05 7.14
N VAL A 58 -18.56 -7.23 6.73
CA VAL A 58 -17.93 -6.23 7.60
C VAL A 58 -18.47 -4.85 7.24
N LEU A 59 -18.93 -4.10 8.25
CA LEU A 59 -19.43 -2.75 8.09
C LEU A 59 -18.37 -1.74 8.49
N LEU A 60 -18.18 -0.70 7.67
CA LEU A 60 -17.42 0.49 8.02
C LEU A 60 -18.37 1.60 8.44
N GLN A 61 -18.22 2.05 9.68
CA GLN A 61 -19.07 3.07 10.29
C GLN A 61 -18.25 4.19 10.92
N TYR A 62 -18.89 5.33 11.14
CA TYR A 62 -18.34 6.44 11.91
C TYR A 62 -19.30 6.88 13.02
N SER A 63 -18.77 7.57 14.02
CA SER A 63 -19.53 8.15 15.12
C SER A 63 -18.93 9.50 15.49
N ASN A 64 -19.79 10.50 15.70
CA ASN A 64 -19.39 11.85 16.14
C ASN A 64 -19.76 12.15 17.61
N ASP A 65 -20.30 11.15 18.33
CA ASP A 65 -20.83 11.30 19.69
C ASP A 65 -20.16 10.34 20.69
N GLY A 66 -18.94 9.89 20.39
CA GLY A 66 -18.21 8.97 21.26
C GLY A 66 -18.71 7.52 21.21
N GLY A 67 -19.45 7.13 20.18
CA GLY A 67 -19.87 5.76 19.90
C GLY A 67 -21.29 5.43 20.35
N ILE A 68 -22.12 6.43 20.62
CA ILE A 68 -23.52 6.27 21.03
C ILE A 68 -24.37 5.97 19.80
N SER A 69 -24.16 6.70 18.70
CA SER A 69 -24.80 6.45 17.41
C SER A 69 -23.76 6.25 16.30
N TRP A 70 -24.09 5.39 15.34
CA TRP A 70 -23.18 5.00 14.27
C TRP A 70 -23.80 5.26 12.89
N GLY A 71 -23.13 6.08 12.09
CA GLY A 71 -23.44 6.29 10.67
C GLY A 71 -22.70 5.29 9.79
N LEU A 72 -23.36 4.76 8.75
CA LEU A 72 -22.75 3.83 7.80
C LEU A 72 -21.98 4.59 6.71
N ILE A 73 -20.73 4.19 6.46
CA ILE A 73 -19.94 4.64 5.31
C ILE A 73 -20.05 3.62 4.19
N ALA A 74 -19.79 2.35 4.48
CA ALA A 74 -19.80 1.28 3.50
C ALA A 74 -20.09 -0.08 4.13
N GLU A 75 -20.66 -0.97 3.33
CA GLU A 75 -20.83 -2.40 3.62
C GLU A 75 -19.87 -3.19 2.74
N MET A 76 -18.97 -3.95 3.35
CA MET A 76 -18.05 -4.85 2.66
C MET A 76 -18.69 -6.22 2.52
N TYR A 77 -19.29 -6.44 1.35
CA TYR A 77 -20.04 -7.65 1.04
C TYR A 77 -19.13 -8.89 0.99
N PHE A 78 -19.50 -9.94 1.70
CA PHE A 78 -18.61 -11.07 2.00
C PHE A 78 -17.99 -11.78 0.79
N THR A 79 -18.69 -11.85 -0.35
CA THR A 79 -18.16 -12.51 -1.56
C THR A 79 -17.05 -11.71 -2.23
N ASP A 80 -17.05 -10.39 -2.08
CA ASP A 80 -16.15 -9.47 -2.80
C ASP A 80 -14.74 -9.42 -2.19
N PHE A 81 -14.59 -9.95 -0.97
CA PHE A 81 -13.39 -9.87 -0.14
C PHE A 81 -12.81 -11.24 0.23
N THR A 82 -13.23 -12.31 -0.45
CA THR A 82 -12.67 -13.68 -0.30
C THR A 82 -11.16 -13.74 -0.53
N LYS A 83 -10.65 -12.82 -1.36
CA LYS A 83 -9.23 -12.53 -1.53
C LYS A 83 -8.89 -11.16 -0.94
N PRO A 84 -7.66 -10.96 -0.44
CA PRO A 84 -7.24 -9.64 0.01
C PRO A 84 -7.47 -8.58 -1.06
N ARG A 85 -8.10 -7.47 -0.68
CA ARG A 85 -8.45 -6.39 -1.60
C ARG A 85 -8.22 -5.04 -0.96
N PHE A 86 -7.65 -4.13 -1.75
CA PHE A 86 -7.52 -2.73 -1.39
C PHE A 86 -8.88 -2.03 -1.42
N VAL A 87 -9.18 -1.31 -0.35
CA VAL A 87 -10.39 -0.52 -0.17
C VAL A 87 -9.99 0.94 0.01
N HIS A 88 -10.67 1.82 -0.72
CA HIS A 88 -10.50 3.27 -0.61
C HIS A 88 -11.87 3.93 -0.72
N TYR A 89 -12.28 4.67 0.30
CA TYR A 89 -13.52 5.43 0.34
C TYR A 89 -13.28 6.88 0.73
N GLU A 90 -13.98 7.79 0.04
CA GLU A 90 -14.06 9.18 0.46
C GLU A 90 -14.92 9.28 1.72
N LEU A 91 -14.47 10.10 2.67
CA LEU A 91 -15.18 10.33 3.92
C LEU A 91 -16.40 11.23 3.68
N PRO A 92 -17.60 10.84 4.15
CA PRO A 92 -18.79 11.66 4.01
C PRO A 92 -18.61 12.99 4.75
N GLN A 93 -19.20 14.07 4.25
CA GLN A 93 -19.07 15.39 4.87
C GLN A 93 -19.53 15.39 6.35
N ALA A 94 -20.53 14.56 6.67
CA ALA A 94 -21.04 14.41 8.03
C ALA A 94 -20.05 13.74 9.00
N SER A 95 -19.03 13.03 8.53
CA SER A 95 -18.00 12.44 9.38
C SER A 95 -16.80 13.36 9.60
N LYS A 96 -16.74 14.55 8.99
CA LYS A 96 -15.61 15.49 9.10
C LYS A 96 -15.82 16.42 10.29
N THR A 97 -15.42 15.97 11.47
CA THR A 97 -15.58 16.71 12.72
C THR A 97 -14.30 16.64 13.57
N PRO A 98 -14.14 17.51 14.59
CA PRO A 98 -13.01 17.46 15.51
C PRO A 98 -12.93 16.18 16.36
N CYS A 99 -14.03 15.43 16.45
CA CYS A 99 -14.16 14.25 17.30
C CYS A 99 -14.95 13.16 16.59
N THR A 100 -14.35 12.55 15.57
CA THR A 100 -14.94 11.42 14.85
C THR A 100 -14.15 10.15 15.13
N ARG A 101 -14.84 9.06 15.45
CA ARG A 101 -14.25 7.71 15.52
C ARG A 101 -14.80 6.80 14.44
N PHE A 102 -13.99 5.86 13.99
CA PHE A 102 -14.35 4.86 12.99
C PHE A 102 -14.45 3.47 13.62
N ARG A 103 -15.32 2.64 13.05
CA ARG A 103 -15.47 1.24 13.44
C ARG A 103 -15.60 0.34 12.24
N TRP A 104 -14.86 -0.76 12.26
CA TRP A 104 -15.10 -1.94 11.44
C TRP A 104 -15.78 -2.98 12.31
N TRP A 105 -16.96 -3.42 11.92
CA TRP A 105 -17.78 -4.31 12.75
C TRP A 105 -18.42 -5.40 11.90
N GLN A 106 -18.31 -6.63 12.38
CA GLN A 106 -19.03 -7.78 11.83
C GLN A 106 -20.29 -8.01 12.68
N PRO A 107 -21.51 -7.79 12.14
CA PRO A 107 -22.75 -7.89 12.91
C PRO A 107 -23.09 -9.30 13.39
N LEU A 108 -22.91 -10.29 12.52
CA LEU A 108 -23.19 -11.69 12.80
C LEU A 108 -21.97 -12.56 12.45
N HIS A 109 -21.80 -13.64 13.19
CA HIS A 109 -20.85 -14.70 12.85
C HIS A 109 -21.39 -16.05 13.37
N SER A 110 -21.03 -17.12 12.70
CA SER A 110 -21.42 -18.50 13.00
C SER A 110 -20.63 -19.14 14.15
N GLY A 111 -19.57 -18.50 14.65
CA GLY A 111 -18.93 -18.87 15.90
C GLY A 111 -17.42 -18.72 15.91
N ASP A 112 -16.76 -19.36 16.88
CA ASP A 112 -15.30 -19.45 16.91
C ASP A 112 -14.80 -20.23 15.70
N GLY A 113 -13.89 -19.63 14.93
CA GLY A 113 -13.32 -20.24 13.72
C GLY A 113 -14.13 -20.07 12.43
N TYR A 114 -15.31 -19.44 12.47
CA TYR A 114 -16.16 -19.19 11.29
C TYR A 114 -16.17 -17.70 10.88
N ASP A 115 -16.43 -17.44 9.61
CA ASP A 115 -16.62 -16.09 9.03
C ASP A 115 -15.47 -15.15 9.36
N GLN A 116 -14.26 -15.68 9.25
CA GLN A 116 -13.06 -15.03 9.74
C GLN A 116 -12.70 -13.88 8.82
N TRP A 117 -12.23 -12.76 9.36
CA TRP A 117 -11.79 -11.64 8.54
C TRP A 117 -10.52 -11.03 9.09
N ALA A 118 -9.77 -10.38 8.22
CA ALA A 118 -8.52 -9.74 8.54
C ALA A 118 -8.44 -8.37 7.86
N ILE A 119 -7.89 -7.41 8.57
CA ILE A 119 -7.69 -6.04 8.10
C ILE A 119 -6.24 -5.63 8.31
N ASP A 120 -5.73 -4.83 7.38
CA ASP A 120 -4.36 -4.36 7.40
C ASP A 120 -4.22 -2.96 6.79
N ASP A 121 -3.13 -2.27 7.10
CA ASP A 121 -2.75 -0.96 6.56
C ASP A 121 -3.85 0.12 6.60
N VAL A 122 -4.53 0.28 7.74
CA VAL A 122 -5.58 1.29 7.92
C VAL A 122 -4.99 2.70 7.95
N ILE A 123 -5.42 3.54 7.01
CA ILE A 123 -4.97 4.92 6.84
C ILE A 123 -6.19 5.83 6.68
N ILE A 124 -6.23 6.91 7.48
CA ILE A 124 -7.24 7.97 7.40
C ILE A 124 -6.50 9.30 7.23
N LEU A 125 -6.63 9.93 6.06
CA LEU A 125 -5.83 11.10 5.68
C LEU A 125 -6.58 12.05 4.73
N SER A 126 -5.92 13.17 4.40
CA SER A 126 -6.36 14.20 3.46
C SER A 126 -5.46 14.23 2.23
N GLU A 127 -6.00 14.46 1.03
CA GLU A 127 -5.18 14.84 -0.12
C GLU A 127 -4.84 16.34 -0.13
N ARG A 128 -5.42 17.19 0.74
CA ARG A 128 -5.21 18.66 0.71
C ARG A 128 -4.15 19.17 1.67
N GLU A 129 -3.90 18.49 2.78
CA GLU A 129 -2.74 18.71 3.66
C GLU A 129 -1.43 18.18 3.03
N LYS A 130 -1.32 18.32 1.70
CA LYS A 130 -0.09 18.30 0.94
C LYS A 130 0.78 19.42 1.51
N HIS A 131 1.56 19.11 2.54
CA HIS A 131 2.92 19.60 2.55
C HIS A 131 3.50 19.15 1.21
N ILE A 132 3.45 20.06 0.22
CA ILE A 132 4.50 20.18 -0.76
C ILE A 132 5.75 20.03 0.10
N ILE A 133 6.43 18.90 0.04
CA ILE A 133 7.80 18.86 0.51
C ILE A 133 8.49 19.66 -0.58
N PRO A 134 8.81 20.97 -0.40
CA PRO A 134 9.72 21.58 -1.34
C PRO A 134 10.95 20.69 -1.28
N MET A 135 11.26 20.01 -2.38
CA MET A 135 12.53 19.29 -2.54
C MET A 135 13.64 20.35 -2.63
N ALA A 136 13.85 21.10 -1.54
CA ALA A 136 14.91 22.08 -1.38
C ALA A 136 16.25 21.36 -1.12
N ASN A 137 16.19 20.10 -0.67
CA ASN A 137 17.33 19.18 -0.65
C ASN A 137 16.93 17.84 -1.28
N PRO A 138 17.51 17.45 -2.43
CA PRO A 138 17.21 16.18 -3.11
C PRO A 138 17.75 14.94 -2.37
N THR A 139 18.45 15.12 -1.26
CA THR A 139 18.80 14.05 -0.33
C THR A 139 17.76 13.97 0.78
N MET A 140 16.83 13.02 0.65
CA MET A 140 15.97 12.58 1.75
C MET A 140 16.85 12.20 2.96
N PRO A 141 16.67 12.83 4.12
CA PRO A 141 17.27 12.33 5.35
C PRO A 141 16.47 11.11 5.82
N GLN A 142 16.92 9.92 5.45
CA GLN A 142 16.42 8.66 6.03
C GLN A 142 17.19 8.39 7.33
N ASN A 143 16.79 9.06 8.41
CA ASN A 143 17.26 8.75 9.76
C ASN A 143 16.45 7.55 10.29
N PHE A 144 16.83 6.31 9.94
CA PHE A 144 16.11 5.09 10.34
C PHE A 144 17.00 4.13 11.17
N TYR A 145 17.81 4.64 12.10
CA TYR A 145 18.61 3.78 12.98
C TYR A 145 18.12 3.64 14.41
N GLU A 146 16.95 4.17 14.77
CA GLU A 146 16.39 3.91 16.09
C GLU A 146 14.93 3.45 16.01
N LYS A 147 14.78 2.12 16.03
CA LYS A 147 13.57 1.31 16.30
C LYS A 147 12.75 0.86 15.08
N PRO A 148 12.20 -0.38 15.14
CA PRO A 148 11.39 -0.95 14.07
C PRO A 148 10.23 -0.03 13.71
N ALA A 149 9.97 0.10 12.41
CA ALA A 149 9.04 1.02 11.76
C ALA A 149 7.55 0.90 12.17
N PHE A 150 7.24 0.15 13.22
CA PHE A 150 5.89 -0.07 13.74
C PHE A 150 5.54 0.83 14.94
N ASP A 151 6.54 1.34 15.69
CA ASP A 151 6.31 2.04 16.97
C ASP A 151 6.32 3.58 16.87
N TYR A 152 6.61 4.15 15.71
CA TYR A 152 6.41 5.58 15.45
C TYR A 152 5.43 5.73 14.29
N PRO A 153 4.37 6.56 14.43
CA PRO A 153 3.59 6.94 13.26
C PRO A 153 4.59 7.47 12.24
N LEU A 154 4.55 6.95 11.01
CA LEU A 154 5.28 7.54 9.88
C LEU A 154 5.15 9.04 10.03
N ASN A 155 6.28 9.71 10.30
CA ASN A 155 6.29 11.11 10.67
C ASN A 155 5.37 11.85 9.69
N GLN A 156 4.49 12.77 10.14
CA GLN A 156 3.50 13.38 9.24
C GLN A 156 4.12 14.03 7.98
N MET A 157 5.44 14.24 7.98
CA MET A 157 6.27 14.71 6.86
C MET A 157 6.93 13.62 5.99
N SER A 158 6.66 12.33 6.22
CA SER A 158 7.18 11.24 5.37
C SER A 158 6.48 11.24 4.01
N VAL A 159 7.26 11.11 2.94
CA VAL A 159 6.72 10.91 1.58
C VAL A 159 6.12 9.52 1.40
N TRP A 160 6.48 8.57 2.25
CA TRP A 160 5.98 7.19 2.17
C TRP A 160 4.64 7.07 2.88
N LEU A 161 3.65 6.57 2.16
CA LEU A 161 2.31 6.26 2.63
C LEU A 161 2.25 4.85 3.23
N MET A 162 2.90 3.89 2.58
CA MET A 162 2.90 2.47 2.97
C MET A 162 4.23 1.83 2.57
N LEU A 163 4.76 0.99 3.45
CA LEU A 163 5.95 0.17 3.22
C LEU A 163 5.59 -1.28 3.57
N GLY A 164 5.35 -2.09 2.55
CA GLY A 164 5.01 -3.49 2.72
C GLY A 164 6.23 -4.39 2.65
N ASN A 165 6.36 -5.30 3.64
CA ASN A 165 7.50 -6.22 3.79
C ASN A 165 8.88 -5.53 3.80
N GLU A 166 8.94 -4.30 4.32
CA GLU A 166 10.19 -3.62 4.62
C GLU A 166 10.91 -4.28 5.81
N GLY A 167 12.23 -4.19 5.80
CA GLY A 167 13.13 -4.77 6.80
C GLY A 167 13.68 -6.13 6.40
N MET A 168 14.29 -6.79 7.38
CA MET A 168 14.95 -8.09 7.23
C MET A 168 14.51 -9.06 8.33
N GLU A 169 14.55 -10.36 8.02
CA GLU A 169 14.38 -11.40 9.04
C GLU A 169 15.57 -11.36 10.01
N LYS A 170 15.27 -11.36 11.31
CA LYS A 170 16.24 -11.18 12.41
C LYS A 170 17.36 -12.22 12.44
N GLU A 171 17.22 -13.35 11.76
CA GLU A 171 18.11 -14.50 11.88
C GLU A 171 19.36 -14.44 10.99
N ARG A 172 19.37 -13.59 9.97
CA ARG A 172 20.58 -13.38 9.15
C ARG A 172 21.29 -12.11 9.59
N ASN A 173 22.40 -12.27 10.31
CA ASN A 173 23.50 -11.30 10.44
C ASN A 173 24.15 -10.94 9.06
N SER A 174 23.40 -10.99 7.96
CA SER A 174 23.87 -10.62 6.64
C SER A 174 23.75 -9.11 6.48
N SER A 175 24.89 -8.40 6.48
CA SER A 175 24.94 -7.07 5.90
C SER A 175 24.58 -7.20 4.42
N PHE A 176 23.40 -6.76 4.04
CA PHE A 176 22.99 -6.82 2.65
C PHE A 176 23.55 -5.60 1.91
N CYS A 177 24.18 -5.83 0.75
CA CYS A 177 24.53 -4.78 -0.21
C CYS A 177 25.57 -3.69 0.16
N ALA A 178 26.41 -3.90 1.18
CA ALA A 178 27.45 -2.96 1.66
C ALA A 178 26.88 -1.58 2.11
N PRO A 179 27.60 -0.82 2.95
CA PRO A 179 26.99 0.02 3.98
C PRO A 179 26.58 1.38 3.44
N THR A 180 25.44 1.46 2.75
CA THR A 180 24.69 2.71 2.79
C THR A 180 23.90 2.72 4.10
N PRO A 181 24.21 3.60 5.07
CA PRO A 181 23.51 3.65 6.36
C PRO A 181 22.05 4.13 6.24
N SER A 182 21.56 4.37 5.03
CA SER A 182 20.24 4.94 4.77
C SER A 182 19.71 4.38 3.45
N ALA A 183 19.26 3.13 3.47
CA ALA A 183 18.54 2.51 2.37
C ALA A 183 17.31 1.78 2.91
N MET A 184 16.22 1.83 2.14
CA MET A 184 15.05 1.01 2.39
C MET A 184 15.31 -0.41 1.88
N VAL A 185 15.16 -1.40 2.75
CA VAL A 185 15.52 -2.79 2.44
C VAL A 185 14.28 -3.65 2.45
N PHE A 186 14.05 -4.40 1.37
CA PHE A 186 12.94 -5.35 1.24
C PHE A 186 13.48 -6.79 1.24
N GLY A 187 13.84 -7.27 2.43
CA GLY A 187 14.43 -8.60 2.62
C GLY A 187 13.43 -9.67 3.06
N ARG A 188 12.26 -9.28 3.57
CA ARG A 188 11.25 -10.24 4.07
C ARG A 188 10.59 -10.99 2.93
N SER A 189 10.20 -12.24 3.20
CA SER A 189 9.56 -13.13 2.23
C SER A 189 8.05 -13.31 2.45
N ASP A 190 7.49 -12.66 3.47
CA ASP A 190 6.10 -12.78 3.93
C ASP A 190 5.09 -11.99 3.06
N GLY A 191 5.08 -12.23 1.74
CA GLY A 191 4.15 -11.59 0.79
C GLY A 191 4.81 -10.55 -0.11
N ASP A 192 3.99 -9.61 -0.61
CA ASP A 192 4.44 -8.63 -1.61
C ASP A 192 5.34 -7.55 -0.99
N ARG A 193 6.37 -7.15 -1.72
CA ARG A 193 7.32 -6.10 -1.34
C ARG A 193 6.93 -4.82 -2.06
N VAL A 194 6.49 -3.81 -1.32
CA VAL A 194 5.91 -2.61 -1.92
C VAL A 194 6.31 -1.35 -1.16
N ALA A 195 6.55 -0.26 -1.89
CA ALA A 195 6.74 1.07 -1.34
C ALA A 195 5.79 2.03 -2.07
N VAL A 196 4.80 2.56 -1.35
CA VAL A 196 3.82 3.50 -1.92
C VAL A 196 4.09 4.89 -1.35
N THR A 197 4.25 5.87 -2.22
CA THR A 197 4.34 7.27 -1.81
C THR A 197 2.96 7.84 -1.53
N ARG A 198 2.90 8.95 -0.81
CA ARG A 198 1.73 9.84 -0.81
C ARG A 198 1.52 10.42 -2.21
N ASP A 199 0.33 10.95 -2.47
CA ASP A 199 0.03 11.59 -3.74
C ASP A 199 0.93 12.79 -4.00
N LEU A 200 1.58 12.79 -5.17
CA LEU A 200 2.50 13.83 -5.59
C LEU A 200 1.89 14.67 -6.71
N VAL A 201 1.97 15.99 -6.60
CA VAL A 201 1.62 16.89 -7.70
C VAL A 201 2.81 16.99 -8.66
N LEU A 202 2.76 16.20 -9.73
CA LEU A 202 3.81 16.15 -10.73
C LEU A 202 3.51 17.11 -11.89
N ARG A 203 4.54 17.76 -12.43
CA ARG A 203 4.43 18.57 -13.67
C ARG A 203 5.24 17.95 -14.80
N PRO A 204 4.85 18.17 -16.08
CA PRO A 204 5.65 17.73 -17.21
C PRO A 204 7.07 18.28 -17.13
N GLY A 205 8.08 17.41 -17.29
CA GLY A 205 9.50 17.77 -17.21
C GLY A 205 10.11 17.62 -15.81
N TYR A 206 9.32 17.30 -14.78
CA TYR A 206 9.88 16.87 -13.50
C TYR A 206 10.71 15.60 -13.69
N THR A 207 11.72 15.42 -12.84
CA THR A 207 12.60 14.25 -12.88
C THR A 207 12.49 13.49 -11.58
N LEU A 208 12.17 12.20 -11.69
CA LEU A 208 12.24 11.24 -10.60
C LEU A 208 13.59 10.52 -10.67
N GLN A 209 14.32 10.49 -9.56
CA GLN A 209 15.63 9.86 -9.47
C GLN A 209 15.74 9.06 -8.18
N PHE A 210 16.24 7.83 -8.29
CA PHE A 210 16.49 6.93 -7.17
C PHE A 210 17.64 5.99 -7.51
N LYS A 211 18.15 5.26 -6.51
CA LYS A 211 19.13 4.19 -6.71
C LYS A 211 18.51 2.87 -6.31
N LEU A 212 18.74 1.83 -7.10
CA LEU A 212 18.34 0.46 -6.79
C LEU A 212 19.57 -0.43 -6.69
N ASN A 213 19.45 -1.46 -5.88
CA ASN A 213 20.33 -2.60 -5.87
C ASN A 213 19.47 -3.85 -5.62
N ILE A 214 19.37 -4.72 -6.61
CA ILE A 214 18.45 -5.86 -6.65
C ILE A 214 19.27 -7.14 -6.62
N GLY A 215 18.84 -8.10 -5.80
CA GLY A 215 19.45 -9.43 -5.76
C GLY A 215 20.84 -9.47 -5.11
N CYS A 216 21.02 -8.80 -3.97
CA CYS A 216 22.28 -8.91 -3.20
C CYS A 216 22.49 -10.28 -2.51
N GLU A 217 21.63 -11.27 -2.78
CA GLU A 217 21.82 -12.66 -2.35
C GLU A 217 22.66 -13.40 -3.40
N SER A 218 23.26 -14.53 -3.01
CA SER A 218 24.07 -15.35 -3.92
C SER A 218 23.26 -16.06 -5.01
N GLN A 219 21.95 -15.89 -5.07
CA GLN A 219 21.07 -16.50 -6.08
C GLN A 219 20.39 -15.42 -6.91
N PHE A 220 20.71 -15.42 -8.20
CA PHE A 220 20.01 -14.62 -9.19
C PHE A 220 18.57 -15.14 -9.36
N SER A 221 17.60 -14.24 -9.30
CA SER A 221 16.23 -14.52 -9.69
C SER A 221 15.74 -13.50 -10.70
N ALA A 222 15.31 -13.98 -11.86
CA ALA A 222 14.62 -13.20 -12.89
C ALA A 222 13.10 -13.14 -12.67
N SER A 223 12.56 -13.92 -11.74
CA SER A 223 11.10 -14.07 -11.58
C SER A 223 10.43 -12.98 -10.75
N ALA A 224 11.19 -12.04 -10.19
CA ALA A 224 10.67 -10.97 -9.33
C ALA A 224 11.32 -9.61 -9.63
N PRO A 225 11.00 -8.98 -10.79
CA PRO A 225 11.48 -7.64 -11.08
C PRO A 225 10.80 -6.60 -10.18
N VAL A 226 11.50 -5.49 -9.93
CA VAL A 226 10.94 -4.31 -9.27
C VAL A 226 10.22 -3.46 -10.33
N LEU A 227 8.93 -3.25 -10.16
CA LEU A 227 8.11 -2.43 -11.04
C LEU A 227 8.02 -1.01 -10.48
N LEU A 228 8.24 0.01 -11.32
CA LEU A 228 7.87 1.38 -10.98
C LEU A 228 6.57 1.74 -11.70
N GLN A 229 5.53 1.92 -10.90
CA GLN A 229 4.16 2.18 -11.33
C GLN A 229 3.66 3.52 -10.81
N TYR A 230 2.56 4.00 -11.38
CA TYR A 230 1.80 5.14 -10.90
C TYR A 230 0.31 4.79 -10.84
N SER A 231 -0.42 5.55 -10.04
CA SER A 231 -1.87 5.47 -9.92
C SER A 231 -2.44 6.90 -9.95
N HIS A 232 -3.58 7.07 -10.61
CA HIS A 232 -4.36 8.32 -10.60
C HIS A 232 -5.62 8.24 -9.73
N ASP A 233 -5.90 7.06 -9.19
CA ASP A 233 -7.12 6.69 -8.47
C ASP A 233 -6.80 6.15 -7.06
N ALA A 234 -5.81 6.78 -6.40
CA ALA A 234 -5.40 6.50 -5.02
C ALA A 234 -5.01 5.04 -4.76
N GLY A 235 -4.34 4.40 -5.73
CA GLY A 235 -3.82 3.04 -5.61
C GLY A 235 -4.82 1.93 -5.97
N ARG A 236 -6.00 2.26 -6.51
CA ARG A 236 -6.97 1.25 -6.98
C ARG A 236 -6.51 0.57 -8.26
N THR A 237 -5.94 1.34 -9.19
CA THR A 237 -5.33 0.81 -10.42
C THR A 237 -3.91 1.36 -10.58
N TRP A 238 -3.05 0.52 -11.14
CA TRP A 238 -1.62 0.80 -11.32
C TRP A 238 -1.23 0.57 -12.77
N ALA A 239 -0.43 1.49 -13.32
CA ALA A 239 0.15 1.38 -14.66
C ALA A 239 1.65 1.68 -14.59
N LEU A 240 2.45 1.16 -15.53
CA LEU A 240 3.89 1.45 -15.54
C LEU A 240 4.12 2.93 -15.86
N VAL A 241 5.07 3.56 -15.16
CA VAL A 241 5.45 4.96 -15.41
C VAL A 241 5.94 5.14 -16.86
N LYS A 242 6.67 4.15 -17.40
CA LYS A 242 6.88 4.04 -18.85
C LYS A 242 6.56 2.63 -19.31
N GLU A 243 5.72 2.55 -20.33
CA GLU A 243 5.50 1.33 -21.08
C GLU A 243 6.64 1.08 -22.06
N GLY A 244 6.97 -0.20 -22.23
CA GLY A 244 7.98 -0.65 -23.19
C GLY A 244 7.51 -0.34 -24.61
N CYS A 245 8.44 0.14 -25.44
CA CYS A 245 8.20 0.25 -26.87
C CYS A 245 9.28 -0.48 -27.64
N TYR A 246 8.86 -1.49 -28.39
CA TYR A 246 9.72 -2.37 -29.16
C TYR A 246 9.29 -2.40 -30.64
N LEU A 247 10.22 -2.80 -31.51
CA LEU A 247 9.94 -3.01 -32.94
C LEU A 247 8.78 -4.00 -33.10
N GLY A 248 7.74 -3.61 -33.84
CA GLY A 248 6.56 -4.45 -34.07
C GLY A 248 5.48 -4.39 -32.98
N SER A 249 5.61 -3.53 -31.96
CA SER A 249 4.51 -3.21 -31.05
C SER A 249 3.38 -2.53 -31.82
N SER A 250 2.43 -3.35 -32.28
CA SER A 250 1.27 -2.90 -33.03
C SER A 250 0.19 -2.46 -32.04
N GLY A 251 0.11 -1.16 -31.76
CA GLY A 251 -1.13 -0.55 -31.27
C GLY A 251 -1.49 -0.66 -29.78
N ALA A 252 -0.60 -1.09 -28.89
CA ALA A 252 -0.83 -0.97 -27.44
C ALA A 252 0.06 0.16 -26.86
N GLY A 253 -0.55 1.28 -26.46
CA GLY A 253 0.15 2.35 -25.72
C GLY A 253 0.71 3.52 -26.55
N GLY A 254 0.26 3.70 -27.80
CA GLY A 254 0.58 4.90 -28.60
C GLY A 254 2.03 5.01 -29.04
N CYS A 255 2.73 3.89 -29.19
CA CYS A 255 4.06 3.85 -29.80
C CYS A 255 3.99 3.18 -31.18
N GLU A 256 4.61 3.77 -32.20
CA GLU A 256 4.66 3.18 -33.55
C GLU A 256 5.81 2.18 -33.72
N GLY A 257 6.61 1.97 -32.67
CA GLY A 257 7.71 0.99 -32.68
C GLY A 257 8.85 1.38 -33.64
N SER A 258 8.97 2.66 -33.99
CA SER A 258 10.07 3.14 -34.83
C SER A 258 11.41 3.08 -34.06
N VAL A 259 12.53 2.92 -34.77
CA VAL A 259 13.88 2.81 -34.15
C VAL A 259 14.20 4.01 -33.24
N ARG A 260 13.59 5.17 -33.47
CA ARG A 260 13.77 6.39 -32.68
C ARG A 260 12.95 6.43 -31.38
N GLU A 261 11.98 5.55 -31.23
CA GLU A 261 11.03 5.52 -30.11
C GLU A 261 11.21 4.29 -29.20
N LEU A 262 12.22 3.46 -29.48
CA LEU A 262 12.57 2.32 -28.66
C LEU A 262 12.87 2.76 -27.23
N ARG A 263 12.13 2.19 -26.28
CA ARG A 263 12.29 2.49 -24.85
C ARG A 263 11.99 1.27 -24.03
N GLU A 264 12.80 1.07 -23.00
CA GLU A 264 12.55 0.04 -22.01
C GLU A 264 11.42 0.46 -21.05
N PRO A 265 10.61 -0.50 -20.59
CA PRO A 265 9.60 -0.25 -19.58
C PRO A 265 10.26 0.05 -18.23
N THR A 266 9.51 0.66 -17.30
CA THR A 266 9.97 0.87 -15.93
C THR A 266 9.88 -0.40 -15.08
N VAL A 267 10.59 -1.44 -15.52
CA VAL A 267 10.70 -2.78 -14.94
C VAL A 267 12.18 -3.08 -14.74
N TYR A 268 12.62 -3.29 -13.50
CA TYR A 268 14.02 -3.44 -13.14
C TYR A 268 14.28 -4.87 -12.64
N ALA A 269 15.12 -5.61 -13.35
CA ALA A 269 15.47 -6.99 -12.99
C ALA A 269 16.86 -7.05 -12.33
N THR A 270 17.11 -8.10 -11.54
CA THR A 270 18.37 -8.31 -10.81
C THR A 270 19.62 -8.05 -11.65
N GLY A 271 19.70 -8.58 -12.88
CA GLY A 271 20.96 -8.63 -13.65
C GLY A 271 21.55 -7.27 -14.02
N ASP A 272 20.71 -6.28 -14.32
CA ASP A 272 21.17 -4.92 -14.65
C ASP A 272 21.40 -4.05 -13.40
N TYR A 273 20.95 -4.54 -12.24
CA TYR A 273 20.86 -3.78 -10.99
C TYR A 273 21.54 -4.52 -9.81
N GLU A 274 22.51 -5.41 -10.06
CA GLU A 274 23.28 -6.15 -9.03
C GLU A 274 24.21 -5.26 -8.18
N SER A 275 24.39 -4.01 -8.59
CA SER A 275 25.10 -2.98 -7.84
C SER A 275 24.26 -1.72 -7.76
N TRP A 276 24.62 -0.79 -6.86
CA TRP A 276 23.89 0.47 -6.67
C TRP A 276 23.85 1.30 -7.96
N THR A 277 22.76 1.16 -8.71
CA THR A 277 22.56 1.78 -10.02
C THR A 277 21.53 2.89 -9.90
N ARG A 278 21.88 4.08 -10.42
CA ARG A 278 20.98 5.24 -10.40
C ARG A 278 20.05 5.22 -11.60
N VAL A 279 18.75 5.22 -11.32
CA VAL A 279 17.69 5.35 -12.32
C VAL A 279 17.23 6.80 -12.34
N THR A 280 17.06 7.37 -13.54
CA THR A 280 16.57 8.74 -13.72
C THR A 280 15.48 8.77 -14.79
N ILE A 281 14.32 9.31 -14.43
CA ILE A 281 13.11 9.26 -15.25
C ILE A 281 12.55 10.67 -15.34
N VAL A 282 12.51 11.22 -16.55
CA VAL A 282 11.70 12.40 -16.82
C VAL A 282 10.23 11.97 -16.82
N ILE A 283 9.41 12.59 -15.98
CA ILE A 283 8.00 12.27 -15.79
C ILE A 283 7.25 12.49 -17.11
N PRO A 284 6.65 11.43 -17.68
CA PRO A 284 5.84 11.53 -18.90
C PRO A 284 4.57 12.38 -18.70
N ARG A 285 4.03 12.92 -19.80
CA ARG A 285 2.83 13.78 -19.74
C ARG A 285 1.61 13.04 -19.19
N ASN A 286 1.41 11.77 -19.50
CA ASN A 286 0.30 10.96 -18.99
C ASN A 286 0.37 10.72 -17.47
N VAL A 287 1.58 10.72 -16.89
CA VAL A 287 1.80 10.59 -15.44
C VAL A 287 1.64 11.95 -14.75
N ALA A 288 2.04 13.04 -15.41
CA ALA A 288 1.89 14.40 -14.89
C ALA A 288 0.49 15.00 -15.11
N ALA A 289 -0.33 14.42 -15.99
CA ALA A 289 -1.67 14.91 -16.28
C ALA A 289 -2.64 14.47 -15.18
N ARG A 290 -3.10 15.43 -14.39
CA ARG A 290 -4.41 15.44 -13.71
C ARG A 290 -5.21 16.59 -14.31
#